data_AF-A0A967LAN2-F1
#
_entry.id   AF-A0A967LAN2-F1
#
_cell.length_a   1.000
_cell.length_b   1.000
_cell.length_c   1.000
_cell.angle_alpha   90.00
_cell.angle_beta   90.00
_cell.angle_gamma   90.00
#
_symmetry.space_group_name_H-M   'P 1'
#
loop_
_entity.id
_entity.type
_entity.pdbx_description
1 polymer ?
#
loop_
_entity_poly.entity_id
_entity_poly.type
_entity_poly.pdbx_seq_one_letter_code
_entity_poly.pdbx_strand_id
1 'polypeptide(L)' 'HGIPADFDPLRYRPHQLFAGHPLTGEPFETNPGTGLPRSLAWREIWRETLRPRFAEWLKTRNR' A
#
# COMPACT_ATOMS: atom_id res chain seq x y z
N HIS A 1 10.32 20.14 2.36
CA HIS A 1 10.37 19.09 1.32
C HIS A 1 9.43 17.95 1.69
N GLY A 2 8.21 17.95 1.15
CA GLY A 2 7.13 17.03 1.55
C GLY A 2 7.43 15.56 1.27
N ILE A 3 6.72 14.69 2.00
CA ILE A 3 6.62 13.26 1.73
C ILE A 3 6.02 13.08 0.32
N PRO A 4 6.57 12.20 -0.55
CA PRO A 4 5.96 11.91 -1.84
C PRO A 4 4.50 11.48 -1.66
N ALA A 5 3.59 11.97 -2.50
CA ALA A 5 2.16 11.70 -2.40
C ALA A 5 1.79 10.21 -2.46
N ASP A 6 2.72 9.38 -2.95
CA ASP A 6 2.58 7.92 -3.02
C ASP A 6 2.86 7.22 -1.68
N PHE A 7 3.44 7.92 -0.70
CA PHE A 7 3.66 7.40 0.65
C PHE A 7 2.69 7.96 1.69
N ASP A 8 1.75 8.83 1.30
CA ASP A 8 0.83 9.47 2.24
C ASP A 8 -0.15 8.45 2.85
N PRO A 9 -0.05 8.12 4.16
CA PRO A 9 -0.97 7.20 4.82
C PRO A 9 -2.41 7.73 4.88
N LEU A 10 -2.62 9.04 4.73
CA LEU A 10 -3.93 9.69 4.85
C LEU A 10 -4.65 9.83 3.51
N ARG A 11 -4.03 9.36 2.41
CA ARG A 11 -4.60 9.42 1.06
C ARG A 11 -5.95 8.69 0.94
N TYR A 12 -6.12 7.60 1.68
CA TYR A 12 -7.36 6.81 1.72
C TYR A 12 -7.77 6.48 3.15
N ARG A 13 -9.04 6.11 3.34
CA ARG A 13 -9.53 5.70 4.67
C ARG A 13 -8.94 4.32 5.05
N PRO A 14 -8.54 4.09 6.32
CA PRO A 14 -7.90 2.83 6.74
C PRO A 14 -8.67 1.55 6.41
N HIS A 15 -10.01 1.60 6.43
CA HIS A 15 -10.90 0.47 6.14
C HIS A 15 -11.39 0.41 4.69
N GLN A 16 -10.95 1.33 3.83
CA GLN A 16 -11.30 1.30 2.42
C GLN A 16 -10.65 0.07 1.77
N LEU A 17 -11.47 -0.76 1.12
CA LEU A 17 -11.03 -1.98 0.45
C LEU A 17 -10.67 -1.71 -1.01
N PHE A 18 -9.65 -2.41 -1.48
CA PHE A 18 -9.24 -2.38 -2.89
C PHE A 18 -9.05 -3.81 -3.39
N ALA A 19 -9.43 -4.07 -4.64
CA ALA A 19 -9.20 -5.35 -5.33
C ALA A 19 -7.79 -5.47 -5.96
N GLY A 20 -7.03 -4.37 -5.92
CA GLY A 20 -5.64 -4.28 -6.39
C GLY A 20 -4.96 -3.07 -5.75
N HIS A 21 -3.64 -2.97 -5.91
CA HIS A 21 -2.84 -1.94 -5.27
C HIS A 21 -3.21 -0.55 -5.86
N PRO A 22 -3.76 0.38 -5.06
CA PRO A 22 -4.36 1.61 -5.59
C PRO A 22 -3.38 2.59 -6.22
N LEU A 23 -2.07 2.42 -5.97
CA LEU A 23 -1.03 3.28 -6.52
C LEU A 23 -0.31 2.70 -7.74
N THR A 24 -0.31 1.37 -7.91
CA THR A 24 0.41 0.70 -9.00
C THR A 24 -0.54 0.05 -10.00
N GLY A 25 -1.81 -0.15 -9.63
CA GLY A 25 -2.79 -0.87 -10.42
C GLY A 25 -2.59 -2.39 -10.44
N GLU A 26 -1.58 -2.91 -9.74
CA GLU A 26 -1.30 -4.34 -9.72
C GLU A 26 -2.38 -5.11 -8.96
N PRO A 27 -2.88 -6.23 -9.48
CA PRO A 27 -3.86 -7.05 -8.79
C PRO A 27 -3.24 -7.68 -7.53
N PHE A 28 -4.05 -7.85 -6.49
CA PHE A 28 -3.63 -8.67 -5.35
C PHE A 28 -3.69 -10.15 -5.70
N GLU A 29 -2.92 -10.95 -4.96
CA GLU A 29 -2.95 -12.40 -5.10
C GLU A 29 -4.37 -12.97 -4.88
N THR A 30 -4.66 -14.05 -5.57
CA THR A 30 -5.92 -14.78 -5.44
C THR A 30 -5.95 -15.52 -4.10
N ASN A 31 -7.10 -15.52 -3.42
CA ASN A 31 -7.26 -16.32 -2.22
C ASN A 31 -7.29 -17.82 -2.60
N PRO A 32 -6.35 -18.65 -2.10
CA PRO A 32 -6.26 -20.06 -2.51
C PRO A 32 -7.48 -20.89 -2.10
N GLY A 33 -8.24 -20.49 -1.08
CA GLY A 33 -9.43 -21.21 -0.64
C GLY A 33 -10.71 -20.90 -1.43
N THR A 34 -10.77 -19.76 -2.14
CA THR A 34 -11.97 -19.33 -2.88
C THR A 34 -11.73 -19.10 -4.36
N GLY A 35 -10.47 -19.01 -4.80
CA GLY A 35 -10.12 -18.66 -6.17
C GLY A 35 -10.48 -17.23 -6.58
N LEU A 36 -10.91 -16.38 -5.63
CA LEU A 36 -11.28 -14.99 -5.89
C LEU A 36 -10.11 -14.03 -5.62
N PRO A 37 -10.00 -12.92 -6.36
CA PRO A 37 -9.02 -11.87 -6.08
C PRO A 37 -9.15 -11.39 -4.63
N ARG A 38 -8.02 -11.29 -3.92
CA ARG A 38 -8.05 -10.69 -2.58
C ARG A 38 -8.45 -9.24 -2.67
N SER A 39 -9.21 -8.80 -1.66
CA SER A 39 -9.37 -7.38 -1.39
C SER A 39 -8.65 -7.04 -0.10
N LEU A 40 -7.79 -6.03 -0.13
CA LEU A 40 -7.03 -5.58 1.04
C LEU A 40 -7.51 -4.20 1.49
N ALA A 41 -7.54 -3.98 2.80
CA ALA A 41 -7.82 -2.67 3.34
C ALA A 41 -6.61 -1.74 3.16
N TRP A 42 -6.85 -0.43 3.00
CA TRP A 42 -5.77 0.57 2.88
C TRP A 42 -4.71 0.45 3.98
N ARG A 43 -5.14 0.22 5.23
CA ARG A 43 -4.21 0.05 6.35
C ARG A 43 -3.25 -1.12 6.17
N GLU A 44 -3.69 -2.20 5.52
CA GLU A 44 -2.89 -3.39 5.27
C GLU A 44 -1.91 -3.13 4.14
N ILE A 45 -2.39 -2.55 3.05
CA ILE A 45 -1.59 -2.10 1.91
C ILE A 45 -0.48 -1.17 2.41
N TRP A 46 -0.82 -0.13 3.17
CA TRP A 46 0.17 0.79 3.68
C TRP A 46 1.19 0.12 4.60
N ARG A 47 0.74 -0.76 5.52
CA ARG A 47 1.63 -1.47 6.46
C ARG A 47 2.62 -2.39 5.75
N GLU A 48 2.16 -3.11 4.73
CA GLU A 48 2.91 -4.20 4.09
C GLU A 48 3.75 -3.74 2.91
N THR A 49 3.29 -2.75 2.13
CA THR A 49 3.99 -2.32 0.91
C THR A 49 4.61 -0.93 1.05
N LEU A 50 3.84 0.06 1.52
CA LEU A 50 4.28 1.47 1.49
C LEU A 50 5.18 1.83 2.66
N ARG A 51 4.91 1.33 3.86
CA ARG A 51 5.68 1.64 5.07
C ARG A 51 7.15 1.20 4.95
N PRO A 52 7.49 -0.02 4.48
CA PRO A 52 8.88 -0.41 4.29
C PRO A 52 9.59 0.46 3.25
N ARG A 53 8.94 0.72 2.11
CA ARG A 53 9.50 1.58 1.04
C ARG A 53 9.72 3.01 1.51
N PHE A 54 8.79 3.54 2.30
CA PHE A 54 8.91 4.87 2.91
C PHE A 54 10.07 4.93 3.91
N ALA A 55 10.25 3.89 4.74
CA ALA A 55 11.37 3.81 5.66
C ALA A 55 12.72 3.76 4.92
N GLU A 56 12.83 3.01 3.82
CA GLU A 56 14.03 3.02 2.97
C GLU A 56 14.28 4.39 2.33
N TRP A 57 13.23 5.04 1.82
CA TRP A 57 13.33 6.39 1.27
C TRP A 57 13.79 7.42 2.31
N LEU A 58 13.33 7.32 3.56
CA LEU A 58 13.82 8.19 4.64
C LEU A 58 15.32 8.01 4.90
N LYS A 59 15.82 6.77 4.82
CA LYS A 59 17.26 6.48 4.98
C LYS A 59 18.10 7.08 3.85
N THR A 60 17.62 7.03 2.61
CA THR A 60 18.36 7.60 1.47
C THR A 60 18.34 9.12 1.43
N ARG A 61 17.29 9.75 1.99
CA ARG A 61 17.17 11.22 2.05
C ARG A 61 17.94 11.88 3.20
N ASN A 62 18.22 11.14 4.26
CA ASN A 62 18.97 11.61 5.43
C ASN A 62 20.47 11.30 5.35
N ARG A 63 20.98 10.96 4.16
CA ARG A 63 22.38 10.64 3.87
C ARG A 63 22.99 11.75 3.02
#